data_AF-A0A9K3NML7-F1
#
_entry.id   AF-A0A9K3NML7-F1
#
_cell.length_a   1.000
_cell.length_b   1.000
_cell.length_c   1.000
_cell.angle_alpha   90.00
_cell.angle_beta   90.00
_cell.angle_gamma   90.00
#
_symmetry.space_group_name_H-M   'P 1'
#
loop_
_entity.id
_entity.type
_entity.pdbx_description
1 polymer ?
#
loop_
_entity_poly.entity_id
_entity_poly.type
_entity_poly.pdbx_seq_one_letter_code
_entity_poly.pdbx_strand_id
1 'polypeptide(L)'
;MVHLFASLPAIERENIQAERIHNCRGLSLEWQAYISRTYKLRKAFISVKGIYYQAELEGQKVTWLTPHALQQVMPQNVDYKIMLTFLEFYETLLGFVNLRLYHSIKLKYPPILDPRLKALAADLYALTRYADAKERAIGVNDEESELRLAQLQDQLPANEPGALMHLVENVADDNEDDEKTIACKTLF
;
A
#
# COMPACT_ATOMS: atom_id res chain seq x y z
N MET A 1 17.27 -7.18 4.63
CA MET A 1 17.32 -8.12 3.48
C MET A 1 16.32 -7.75 2.40
N VAL A 2 15.01 -7.69 2.69
CA VAL A 2 13.98 -7.35 1.68
C VAL A 2 14.29 -6.06 0.89
N HIS A 3 14.64 -4.97 1.58
CA HIS A 3 15.03 -3.70 0.94
C HIS A 3 16.27 -3.81 0.02
N LEU A 4 17.19 -4.72 0.32
CA LEU A 4 18.35 -4.96 -0.55
C LEU A 4 17.90 -5.63 -1.85
N PHE A 5 17.16 -6.73 -1.74
CA PHE A 5 16.67 -7.48 -2.90
C PHE A 5 15.70 -6.68 -3.76
N ALA A 6 14.93 -5.74 -3.19
CA ALA A 6 14.11 -4.79 -3.94
C ALA A 6 14.90 -3.89 -4.91
N SER A 7 16.20 -3.68 -4.62
CA SER A 7 17.14 -2.85 -5.40
C SER A 7 18.08 -3.65 -6.32
N LEU A 8 18.04 -4.99 -6.25
CA LEU A 8 18.90 -5.84 -7.08
C LEU A 8 18.28 -6.06 -8.48
N PRO A 9 19.11 -6.21 -9.53
CA PRO A 9 18.65 -6.65 -10.84
C PRO A 9 18.27 -8.14 -10.81
N ALA A 10 17.33 -8.54 -11.68
CA ALA A 10 17.04 -9.95 -11.91
C ALA A 10 18.19 -10.59 -12.69
N ILE A 11 18.73 -11.69 -12.18
CA ILE A 11 19.87 -12.40 -12.80
C ILE A 11 19.59 -13.90 -12.73
N GLU A 12 19.42 -14.51 -13.90
CA GLU A 12 19.13 -15.95 -14.03
C GLU A 12 20.28 -16.84 -13.49
N ARG A 13 21.53 -16.39 -13.65
CA ARG A 13 22.72 -17.14 -13.19
C ARG A 13 22.72 -17.42 -11.69
N GLU A 14 22.20 -16.48 -10.90
CA GLU A 14 22.13 -16.56 -9.44
C GLU A 14 20.73 -16.98 -8.94
N ASN A 15 19.86 -17.42 -9.86
CA ASN A 15 18.47 -17.83 -9.59
C ASN A 15 17.63 -16.73 -8.90
N ILE A 16 17.92 -15.46 -9.17
CA ILE A 16 17.16 -14.32 -8.65
C ILE A 16 16.05 -13.99 -9.64
N GLN A 17 14.86 -14.50 -9.35
CA GLN A 17 13.67 -14.31 -10.19
C GLN A 17 13.13 -12.87 -10.08
N ALA A 18 12.70 -12.31 -11.22
CA ALA A 18 12.11 -10.97 -11.28
C ALA A 18 10.85 -10.84 -10.42
N GLU A 19 10.04 -11.90 -10.32
CA GLU A 19 8.85 -11.95 -9.48
C GLU A 19 9.19 -11.71 -8.00
N ARG A 20 10.23 -12.37 -7.48
CA ARG A 20 10.67 -12.23 -6.09
C ARG A 20 11.19 -10.82 -5.80
N ILE A 21 11.92 -10.22 -6.75
CA ILE A 21 12.35 -8.82 -6.63
C ILE A 21 11.13 -7.88 -6.57
N HIS A 22 10.12 -8.11 -7.42
CA HIS A 22 8.91 -7.31 -7.42
C HIS A 22 8.13 -7.45 -6.10
N ASN A 23 8.04 -8.66 -5.56
CA ASN A 23 7.44 -8.93 -4.26
C ASN A 23 8.19 -8.20 -3.13
N CYS A 24 9.52 -8.32 -3.07
CA CYS A 24 10.35 -7.61 -2.12
C CYS A 24 10.18 -6.08 -2.21
N ARG A 25 10.05 -5.55 -3.43
CA ARG A 25 9.77 -4.13 -3.67
C ARG A 25 8.40 -3.75 -3.11
N GLY A 26 7.35 -4.52 -3.40
CA GLY A 26 6.01 -4.31 -2.86
C GLY A 26 6.01 -4.26 -1.33
N LEU A 27 6.52 -5.32 -0.68
CA LEU A 27 6.59 -5.42 0.78
C LEU A 27 7.36 -4.26 1.43
N SER A 28 8.46 -3.82 0.81
CA SER A 28 9.27 -2.69 1.29
C SER A 28 8.51 -1.36 1.20
N LEU A 29 7.75 -1.15 0.13
CA LEU A 29 6.96 0.06 -0.09
C LEU A 29 5.73 0.11 0.79
N GLU A 30 5.06 -1.02 1.01
CA GLU A 30 3.96 -1.16 1.99
C GLU A 30 4.43 -0.78 3.40
N TRP A 31 5.59 -1.31 3.82
CA TRP A 31 6.20 -0.94 5.10
C TRP A 31 6.43 0.57 5.19
N GLN A 32 7.05 1.18 4.18
CA GLN A 32 7.34 2.61 4.16
C GLN A 32 6.06 3.47 4.15
N ALA A 33 5.04 3.05 3.40
CA ALA A 33 3.73 3.71 3.36
C ALA A 33 3.08 3.71 4.74
N TYR A 34 3.10 2.57 5.44
CA TYR A 34 2.57 2.47 6.79
C TYR A 34 3.27 3.44 7.75
N ILE A 35 4.62 3.47 7.73
CA ILE A 35 5.40 4.36 8.61
C ILE A 35 5.12 5.84 8.29
N SER A 36 5.04 6.19 7.00
CA SER A 36 4.73 7.54 6.55
C SER A 36 3.35 7.98 7.04
N ARG A 37 2.35 7.11 6.88
CA ARG A 37 0.96 7.40 7.27
C ARG A 37 0.79 7.56 8.78
N THR A 38 1.46 6.72 9.56
CA THR A 38 1.31 6.69 11.02
C THR A 38 2.21 7.69 11.75
N TYR A 39 3.02 8.47 11.01
CA TYR A 39 3.98 9.45 11.55
C TYR A 39 4.93 8.83 12.60
N LYS A 40 5.35 7.58 12.37
CA LYS A 40 6.19 6.81 13.30
C LYS A 40 7.69 6.96 13.03
N LEU A 41 8.09 7.61 11.94
CA LEU A 41 9.49 7.92 11.67
C LEU A 41 10.04 8.89 12.73
N ARG A 42 11.28 8.68 13.17
CA ARG A 42 11.94 9.46 14.23
C ARG A 42 13.25 10.08 13.76
N LYS A 43 14.07 9.28 13.08
CA LYS A 43 15.37 9.73 12.57
C LYS A 43 15.58 9.18 11.17
N ALA A 44 16.22 9.98 10.33
CA ALA A 44 16.73 9.54 9.05
C ALA A 44 18.12 10.15 8.84
N PHE A 45 19.05 9.37 8.29
CA PHE A 45 20.35 9.90 7.88
C PHE A 45 20.81 9.26 6.57
N ILE A 46 21.42 10.09 5.72
CA ILE A 46 21.93 9.67 4.43
C ILE A 46 23.41 9.32 4.59
N SER A 47 23.82 8.21 3.99
CA SER A 47 25.20 7.75 3.96
C SER A 47 25.61 7.33 2.55
N VAL A 48 26.89 6.99 2.39
CA VAL A 48 27.40 6.37 1.14
C VAL A 48 26.71 5.03 0.86
N LYS A 49 26.36 4.25 1.89
CA LYS A 49 25.73 2.92 1.74
C LYS A 49 24.25 2.98 1.37
N GLY A 50 23.60 4.13 1.56
CA GLY A 50 22.15 4.27 1.44
C GLY A 50 21.59 5.17 2.53
N ILE A 51 20.27 5.11 2.69
CA ILE A 51 19.51 5.92 3.63
C ILE A 51 19.10 5.04 4.81
N TYR A 52 19.50 5.45 6.01
CA TYR A 52 19.09 4.80 7.24
C TYR A 52 17.86 5.50 7.79
N TYR A 53 16.86 4.70 8.18
CA TYR A 53 15.63 5.16 8.79
C TYR A 53 15.47 4.51 10.16
N GLN A 54 14.93 5.27 11.11
CA GLN A 54 14.53 4.77 12.41
C GLN A 54 13.09 5.20 12.69
N ALA A 55 12.23 4.23 12.96
CA ALA A 55 10.85 4.45 13.39
C ALA A 55 10.60 3.85 14.78
N GLU A 56 9.57 4.34 15.45
CA GLU A 56 9.14 3.87 16.77
C GLU A 56 7.73 3.30 16.68
N LEU A 57 7.61 1.98 16.85
CA LEU A 57 6.38 1.21 16.76
C LEU A 57 6.10 0.58 18.12
N GLU A 58 4.95 0.89 18.72
CA GLU A 58 4.56 0.34 20.03
C GLU A 58 5.65 0.49 21.12
N GLY A 59 6.40 1.60 21.09
CA GLY A 59 7.52 1.86 22.01
C GLY A 59 8.85 1.19 21.64
N GLN A 60 8.87 0.33 20.61
CA GLN A 60 10.06 -0.30 20.09
C GLN A 60 10.67 0.51 18.93
N LYS A 61 11.97 0.79 19.02
CA LYS A 61 12.72 1.45 17.94
C LYS A 61 13.16 0.41 16.92
N VAL A 62 12.75 0.59 15.67
CA VAL A 62 13.13 -0.24 14.51
C VAL A 62 13.99 0.61 13.58
N THR A 63 15.17 0.11 13.23
CA THR A 63 16.11 0.80 12.33
C THR A 63 16.37 -0.08 11.11
N TRP A 64 16.27 0.48 9.92
CA TRP A 64 16.57 -0.22 8.67
C TRP A 64 17.37 0.66 7.71
N LEU A 65 17.99 0.01 6.73
CA LEU A 65 18.76 0.64 5.67
C LEU A 65 18.07 0.37 4.34
N THR A 66 17.81 1.43 3.59
CA THR A 66 17.35 1.39 2.20
C THR A 66 18.52 1.78 1.29
N PRO A 67 18.97 0.88 0.39
CA PRO A 67 20.02 1.22 -0.57
C PRO A 67 19.62 2.37 -1.48
N HIS A 68 20.60 3.11 -1.99
CA HIS A 68 20.36 4.08 -3.07
C HIS A 68 19.80 3.38 -4.30
N ALA A 69 18.94 4.06 -5.06
CA ALA A 69 18.34 3.56 -6.30
C ALA A 69 19.36 3.58 -7.46
N LEU A 70 20.48 2.87 -7.27
CA LEU A 70 21.58 2.71 -8.20
C LEU A 70 21.75 1.22 -8.49
N GLN A 71 22.20 0.90 -9.71
CA GLN A 71 22.47 -0.47 -10.10
C GLN A 71 23.55 -1.06 -9.19
N GLN A 72 23.18 -2.10 -8.44
CA GLN A 72 24.10 -2.79 -7.54
C GLN A 72 25.00 -3.73 -8.33
N VAL A 73 26.30 -3.70 -8.02
CA VAL A 73 27.25 -4.70 -8.53
C VAL A 73 27.22 -5.90 -7.58
N MET A 74 26.94 -7.08 -8.14
CA MET A 74 26.85 -8.34 -7.38
C MET A 74 28.25 -8.97 -7.22
N PRO A 75 28.82 -9.03 -6.00
CA PRO A 75 30.11 -9.67 -5.78
C PRO A 75 30.01 -11.19 -5.93
N GLN A 76 30.96 -11.79 -6.65
CA GLN A 76 31.00 -13.25 -6.90
C GLN A 76 31.30 -14.09 -5.65
N ASN A 77 31.81 -13.49 -4.58
CA ASN A 77 32.21 -14.19 -3.36
C ASN A 77 31.07 -14.38 -2.35
N VAL A 78 29.81 -14.16 -2.77
CA VAL A 78 28.63 -14.27 -1.90
C VAL A 78 27.81 -15.46 -2.33
N ASP A 79 27.42 -16.30 -1.36
CA ASP A 79 26.48 -17.40 -1.61
C ASP A 79 25.03 -16.88 -1.64
N TYR A 80 24.53 -16.64 -2.85
CA TYR A 80 23.16 -16.18 -3.08
C TYR A 80 22.11 -17.22 -2.74
N LYS A 81 22.44 -18.52 -2.78
CA LYS A 81 21.49 -19.60 -2.46
C LYS A 81 21.11 -19.54 -0.98
N ILE A 82 22.09 -19.31 -0.10
CA ILE A 82 21.83 -19.07 1.33
C ILE A 82 21.04 -17.77 1.53
N MET A 83 21.39 -16.70 0.81
CA MET A 83 20.63 -15.44 0.95
C MET A 83 19.17 -15.59 0.52
N LEU A 84 18.88 -16.39 -0.51
CA LEU A 84 17.52 -16.65 -1.00
C LEU A 84 16.67 -17.44 -0.01
N THR A 85 17.25 -18.38 0.75
CA THR A 85 16.51 -19.12 1.80
C THR A 85 16.16 -18.21 2.97
N PHE A 86 17.08 -17.35 3.40
CA PHE A 86 16.76 -16.31 4.39
C PHE A 86 15.73 -15.32 3.86
N LEU A 87 15.82 -14.95 2.59
CA LEU A 87 14.89 -14.01 1.97
C LEU A 87 13.45 -14.55 2.04
N GLU A 88 13.22 -15.82 1.72
CA GLU A 88 11.91 -16.45 1.78
C GLU A 88 11.29 -16.37 3.20
N PHE A 89 12.10 -16.60 4.23
CA PHE A 89 11.67 -16.39 5.61
C PHE A 89 11.34 -14.92 5.91
N TYR A 90 12.18 -13.98 5.45
CA TYR A 90 11.93 -12.55 5.69
C TYR A 90 10.76 -11.98 4.89
N GLU A 91 10.47 -12.49 3.70
CA GLU A 91 9.29 -12.13 2.90
C GLU A 91 8.00 -12.51 3.62
N THR A 92 7.93 -13.76 4.10
CA THR A 92 6.76 -14.24 4.86
C THR A 92 6.60 -13.48 6.17
N LEU A 93 7.69 -13.29 6.93
CA LEU A 93 7.68 -12.52 8.18
C LEU A 93 7.18 -11.08 7.96
N LEU A 94 7.78 -10.36 7.00
CA LEU A 94 7.41 -8.97 6.72
C LEU A 94 5.97 -8.87 6.20
N GLY A 95 5.52 -9.83 5.39
CA GLY A 95 4.12 -9.90 4.93
C GLY A 95 3.13 -10.03 6.09
N PHE A 96 3.39 -10.91 7.07
CA PHE A 96 2.54 -11.02 8.26
C PHE A 96 2.59 -9.77 9.15
N VAL A 97 3.76 -9.13 9.26
CA VAL A 97 3.90 -7.86 9.99
C VAL A 97 3.06 -6.77 9.30
N ASN A 98 3.19 -6.60 7.98
CA ASN A 98 2.40 -5.64 7.22
C ASN A 98 0.90 -5.91 7.35
N LEU A 99 0.46 -7.17 7.25
CA LEU A 99 -0.93 -7.56 7.47
C LEU A 99 -1.45 -7.06 8.83
N ARG A 100 -0.73 -7.36 9.92
CA ARG A 100 -1.13 -6.92 11.27
C ARG A 100 -1.12 -5.40 11.42
N LEU A 101 -0.11 -4.73 10.88
CA LEU A 101 0.01 -3.27 10.94
C LEU A 101 -1.11 -2.58 10.17
N TYR A 102 -1.45 -3.02 8.96
CA TYR A 102 -2.56 -2.46 8.18
C TYR A 102 -3.91 -2.71 8.86
N HIS A 103 -4.11 -3.88 9.48
CA HIS A 103 -5.29 -4.15 10.31
C HIS A 103 -5.40 -3.19 11.52
N SER A 104 -4.27 -2.83 12.15
CA SER A 104 -4.28 -1.89 13.30
C SER A 104 -4.82 -0.50 12.94
N ILE A 105 -4.68 -0.09 11.67
CA ILE A 105 -5.19 1.19 11.14
C ILE A 105 -6.46 1.02 10.31
N LYS A 106 -7.17 -0.11 10.46
CA LYS A 106 -8.42 -0.45 9.75
C LYS A 106 -8.31 -0.45 8.21
N LEU A 107 -7.11 -0.59 7.64
CA LEU A 107 -6.92 -0.74 6.20
C LEU A 107 -7.02 -2.21 5.79
N LYS A 108 -7.49 -2.46 4.55
CA LYS A 108 -7.55 -3.82 4.01
C LYS A 108 -6.16 -4.17 3.47
N TYR A 109 -5.73 -5.40 3.72
CA TYR A 109 -4.50 -5.95 3.17
C TYR A 109 -4.83 -7.13 2.23
N PRO A 110 -4.14 -7.30 1.09
CA PRO A 110 -3.15 -6.38 0.52
C PRO A 110 -3.80 -5.05 0.05
N PRO A 111 -3.06 -3.94 0.05
CA PRO A 111 -3.58 -2.66 -0.41
C PRO A 111 -3.87 -2.71 -1.91
N ILE A 112 -5.01 -2.16 -2.31
CA ILE A 112 -5.44 -2.14 -3.71
C ILE A 112 -4.82 -0.91 -4.38
N LEU A 113 -3.87 -1.13 -5.28
CA LEU A 113 -3.18 -0.06 -5.99
C LEU A 113 -3.78 0.15 -7.37
N ASP A 114 -3.91 1.42 -7.76
CA ASP A 114 -4.26 1.79 -9.13
C ASP A 114 -3.16 1.27 -10.09
N PRO A 115 -3.52 0.40 -11.07
CA PRO A 115 -2.57 -0.11 -12.06
C PRO A 115 -1.81 0.99 -12.80
N ARG A 116 -2.40 2.17 -12.99
CA ARG A 116 -1.76 3.30 -13.67
C ARG A 116 -0.62 3.89 -12.84
N LEU A 117 -0.85 4.11 -11.54
CA LEU A 117 0.18 4.64 -10.64
C LEU A 117 1.29 3.62 -10.40
N LYS A 118 0.95 2.33 -10.38
CA LYS A 118 1.92 1.24 -10.34
C LYS A 118 2.80 1.19 -11.60
N ALA A 119 2.22 1.42 -12.77
CA ALA A 119 2.98 1.50 -14.03
C ALA A 119 3.95 2.70 -14.06
N LEU A 120 3.62 3.80 -13.36
CA LEU A 120 4.48 4.98 -13.22
C LEU A 120 5.57 4.83 -12.13
N ALA A 121 5.71 3.64 -11.52
CA ALA A 121 6.60 3.41 -10.38
C ALA A 121 6.35 4.37 -9.18
N ALA A 122 5.13 4.89 -9.08
CA ALA A 122 4.68 5.78 -8.02
C ALA A 122 3.95 4.99 -6.90
N ASP A 123 4.40 3.75 -6.63
CA ASP A 123 3.71 2.82 -5.75
C ASP A 123 3.53 3.38 -4.32
N LEU A 124 4.53 4.09 -3.79
CA LEU A 124 4.42 4.73 -2.47
C LEU A 124 3.33 5.82 -2.45
N TYR A 125 3.24 6.61 -3.52
CA TYR A 125 2.20 7.63 -3.66
C TYR A 125 0.82 7.00 -3.85
N ALA A 126 0.72 5.93 -4.63
CA ALA A 126 -0.49 5.15 -4.81
C ALA A 126 -1.00 4.55 -3.49
N LEU A 127 -0.09 3.98 -2.68
CA LEU A 127 -0.39 3.45 -1.35
C LEU A 127 -0.92 4.52 -0.40
N THR A 128 -0.29 5.70 -0.44
CA THR A 128 -0.72 6.85 0.37
C THR A 128 -2.12 7.31 -0.03
N ARG A 129 -2.36 7.51 -1.34
CA ARG A 129 -3.67 7.91 -1.88
C ARG A 129 -4.77 6.89 -1.58
N TYR A 130 -4.47 5.60 -1.73
CA TYR A 130 -5.41 4.52 -1.40
C TYR A 130 -5.88 4.61 0.05
N ALA A 131 -4.94 4.81 0.95
CA ALA A 131 -5.23 4.89 2.38
C ALA A 131 -6.05 6.16 2.71
N ASP A 132 -5.78 7.29 2.07
CA ASP A 132 -6.53 8.54 2.24
C ASP A 132 -7.97 8.45 1.69
N ALA A 133 -8.15 7.81 0.53
CA ALA A 133 -9.47 7.56 -0.04
C ALA A 133 -10.33 6.68 0.88
N LYS A 134 -9.74 5.65 1.50
CA LYS A 134 -10.46 4.79 2.45
C LYS A 134 -10.86 5.54 3.73
N GLU A 135 -10.05 6.48 4.21
CA GLU A 135 -10.39 7.28 5.39
C GLU A 135 -11.60 8.19 5.12
N ARG A 136 -11.71 8.78 3.93
CA ARG A 136 -12.91 9.54 3.52
C ARG A 136 -14.14 8.63 3.47
N ALA A 137 -14.01 7.45 2.89
CA ALA A 137 -15.12 6.48 2.84
C ALA A 137 -15.56 6.01 4.24
N ILE A 138 -14.62 5.83 5.18
CA ILE A 138 -14.95 5.48 6.58
C ILE A 138 -15.62 6.65 7.31
N GLY A 139 -15.12 7.88 7.13
CA GLY A 139 -15.71 9.08 7.75
C GLY A 139 -17.10 9.42 7.23
N VAL A 140 -17.45 8.99 6.01
CA VAL A 140 -18.80 9.14 5.43
C VAL A 140 -19.73 7.98 5.86
N ASN A 141 -19.20 6.79 6.14
CA ASN A 141 -20.02 5.60 6.33
C ASN A 141 -20.59 5.38 7.74
N ASP A 142 -20.01 5.89 8.83
CA ASP A 142 -20.51 5.48 10.17
C ASP A 142 -21.78 6.24 10.61
N GLU A 143 -21.87 7.56 10.41
CA GLU A 143 -23.08 8.33 10.79
C GLU A 143 -24.17 8.29 9.70
N GLU A 144 -23.76 8.32 8.43
CA GLU A 144 -24.70 8.40 7.31
C GLU A 144 -25.35 7.04 7.01
N SER A 145 -24.65 5.93 7.26
CA SER A 145 -25.23 4.59 7.04
C SER A 145 -26.21 4.20 8.14
N GLU A 146 -25.97 4.58 9.40
CA GLU A 146 -26.93 4.33 10.50
C GLU A 146 -28.19 5.19 10.33
N LEU A 147 -28.05 6.47 9.96
CA LEU A 147 -29.19 7.34 9.64
C LEU A 147 -29.96 6.87 8.40
N ARG A 148 -29.28 6.41 7.35
CA ARG A 148 -29.93 5.84 6.16
C ARG A 148 -30.61 4.51 6.45
N LEU A 149 -30.01 3.63 7.26
CA LEU A 149 -30.64 2.36 7.66
C LEU A 149 -31.88 2.60 8.54
N ALA A 150 -31.82 3.57 9.46
CA ALA A 150 -32.97 3.99 10.26
C ALA A 150 -34.07 4.62 9.40
N GLN A 151 -33.72 5.48 8.44
CA GLN A 151 -34.67 6.06 7.48
C GLN A 151 -35.28 5.02 6.53
N LEU A 152 -34.51 4.00 6.13
CA LEU A 152 -35.00 2.91 5.29
C LEU A 152 -35.95 1.97 6.04
N GLN A 153 -35.76 1.77 7.35
CA GLN A 153 -36.69 0.97 8.18
C GLN A 153 -38.06 1.62 8.32
N ASP A 154 -38.13 2.93 8.42
CA ASP A 154 -39.40 3.68 8.50
C ASP A 154 -40.12 3.80 7.14
N GLN A 155 -39.41 3.57 6.03
CA GLN A 155 -39.95 3.75 4.68
C GLN A 155 -40.36 2.47 3.96
N LEU A 156 -40.24 1.28 4.56
CA LEU A 156 -40.64 0.03 3.89
C LEU A 156 -42.16 0.01 3.62
N PRO A 157 -42.61 0.14 2.36
CA PRO A 157 -43.99 -0.18 2.00
C PRO A 157 -44.11 -1.71 2.00
N ALA A 158 -45.31 -2.23 2.27
CA ALA A 158 -45.60 -3.65 2.10
C ALA A 158 -45.17 -4.09 0.68
N ASN A 159 -44.41 -5.18 0.63
CA ASN A 159 -43.70 -5.71 -0.53
C ASN A 159 -44.60 -5.83 -1.78
N GLU A 160 -44.53 -4.85 -2.70
CA GLU A 160 -45.15 -4.96 -4.02
C GLU A 160 -44.09 -5.33 -5.10
N PRO A 161 -44.35 -6.35 -5.93
CA PRO A 161 -43.38 -6.85 -6.91
C PRO A 161 -43.22 -5.86 -8.07
N GLY A 162 -42.09 -5.14 -8.10
CA GLY A 162 -41.71 -4.27 -9.23
C GLY A 162 -40.75 -3.13 -8.90
N ALA A 163 -40.67 -2.71 -7.63
CA ALA A 163 -39.85 -1.57 -7.20
C ALA A 163 -38.33 -1.73 -7.48
N LEU A 164 -37.84 -2.97 -7.54
CA LEU A 164 -36.44 -3.31 -7.77
C LEU A 164 -35.93 -2.96 -9.17
N MET A 165 -36.81 -2.86 -10.17
CA MET A 165 -36.44 -2.58 -11.56
C MET A 165 -36.10 -1.09 -11.77
N HIS A 166 -36.68 -0.20 -10.97
CA HIS A 166 -36.52 1.26 -11.12
C HIS A 166 -35.27 1.81 -10.41
N LEU A 167 -34.75 1.10 -9.40
CA LEU A 167 -33.53 1.47 -8.67
C LEU A 167 -32.25 1.18 -9.45
N VAL A 168 -32.28 0.23 -10.40
CA VAL A 168 -31.12 -0.18 -11.20
C VAL A 168 -30.81 0.82 -12.33
N GLU A 169 -31.80 1.58 -12.78
CA GLU A 169 -31.64 2.52 -13.90
C GLU A 169 -30.91 3.82 -13.51
N ASN A 170 -30.93 4.20 -12.23
CA ASN A 170 -30.37 5.47 -11.76
C ASN A 170 -28.90 5.40 -11.31
N VAL A 171 -28.25 4.23 -11.31
CA VAL A 171 -26.85 4.06 -10.85
C VAL A 171 -25.84 4.25 -11.99
N ALA A 172 -26.30 4.54 -13.21
CA ALA A 172 -25.45 4.53 -14.39
C ALA A 172 -24.69 5.84 -14.69
N ASP A 173 -24.86 6.93 -13.94
CA ASP A 173 -24.33 8.24 -14.39
C ASP A 173 -23.80 9.21 -13.31
N ASP A 174 -23.09 8.72 -12.27
CA ASP A 174 -22.37 9.61 -11.34
C ASP A 174 -20.85 9.33 -11.36
N ASN A 175 -20.13 10.01 -12.25
CA ASN A 175 -18.68 10.21 -12.15
C ASN A 175 -18.42 11.70 -11.88
N GLU A 176 -18.58 12.14 -10.63
CA GLU A 176 -18.13 13.47 -10.20
C GLU A 176 -16.65 13.40 -9.75
N ASP A 177 -15.76 13.98 -10.55
CA ASP A 177 -14.35 14.18 -10.19
C ASP A 177 -14.22 15.28 -9.11
N ASP A 178 -13.57 14.98 -7.97
CA ASP A 178 -13.27 15.96 -6.90
C ASP A 178 -12.56 17.23 -7.42
N GLU A 179 -12.90 18.40 -6.85
CA GLU A 179 -12.40 19.75 -7.19
C GLU A 179 -10.85 19.85 -7.25
N LYS A 180 -10.14 19.10 -6.40
CA LYS A 180 -8.66 19.04 -6.38
C LYS A 180 -8.08 18.34 -7.62
N THR A 181 -8.82 17.41 -8.21
CA THR A 181 -8.44 16.69 -9.43
C THR A 181 -8.63 17.59 -10.66
N ILE A 182 -9.64 18.47 -10.63
CA ILE A 182 -9.88 19.47 -11.68
C ILE A 182 -8.76 20.51 -11.69
N ALA A 183 -8.35 21.03 -10.52
CA ALA A 183 -7.28 22.02 -10.41
C ALA A 183 -5.91 21.53 -10.91
N CYS A 184 -5.60 20.24 -10.75
CA CYS A 184 -4.35 19.66 -11.26
C CYS A 184 -4.33 19.51 -12.79
N LYS A 185 -5.49 19.31 -13.43
CA LYS A 185 -5.60 19.21 -14.89
C LYS A 185 -5.38 20.56 -15.59
N THR A 186 -5.50 21.68 -14.87
CA THR A 186 -5.33 23.03 -15.43
C THR A 186 -3.88 23.53 -15.37
N LEU A 187 -2.97 22.78 -14.73
CA LEU A 187 -1.57 23.18 -14.52
C LEU A 187 -0.58 22.51 -15.49
N PHE A 188 -1.07 21.74 -16.46
CA PHE A 188 -0.31 21.18 -17.59
C PHE A 188 -1.16 21.25 -18.87
#